data_AF-A0A4Y9T691-F1
#
_entry.id   AF-A0A4Y9T691-F1
#
_cell.length_a   1.000
_cell.length_b   1.000
_cell.length_c   1.000
_cell.angle_alpha   90.00
_cell.angle_beta   90.00
_cell.angle_gamma   90.00
#
_symmetry.space_group_name_H-M   'P 1'
#
loop_
_entity.id
_entity.type
_entity.pdbx_description
1 polymer ?
#
loop_
_entity_poly.entity_id
_entity_poly.type
_entity_poly.pdbx_seq_one_letter_code
_entity_poly.pdbx_strand_id
1 'polypeptide(L)'
;MDYFGPHIFGYTIALLHFLGMITAIHAVLTVRTAQGSIAWALSLVFIPYLTLIPYLVFGRSTFNGYIKARRQANEEMRKAISELNWRPWVE
;
A
#
# COMPACT_ATOMS: atom_id res chain seq x y z
N MET A 1 19.22 -39.67 4.03
CA MET A 1 18.36 -39.07 2.99
C MET A 1 18.21 -37.59 3.35
N ASP A 2 19.33 -36.86 3.42
CA ASP A 2 19.40 -35.64 4.26
C ASP A 2 19.87 -34.41 3.45
N TYR A 3 19.79 -34.49 2.12
CA TYR A 3 20.22 -33.41 1.22
C TYR A 3 19.19 -32.28 1.09
N PHE A 4 17.93 -32.49 1.47
CA PHE A 4 16.88 -31.49 1.25
C PHE A 4 16.94 -30.31 2.22
N GLY A 5 17.40 -30.52 3.46
CA GLY A 5 17.36 -29.49 4.51
C GLY A 5 18.07 -28.20 4.10
N PRO A 6 19.39 -28.21 3.82
CA PRO A 6 20.16 -26.98 3.64
C PRO A 6 19.78 -26.19 2.38
N HIS A 7 19.50 -26.90 1.28
CA HIS A 7 19.20 -26.26 0.00
C HIS A 7 17.81 -25.60 0.00
N ILE A 8 16.80 -26.22 0.61
CA ILE A 8 15.47 -25.62 0.75
C ILE A 8 15.56 -24.30 1.52
N PHE A 9 16.29 -24.26 2.63
CA PHE A 9 16.49 -23.03 3.39
C PHE A 9 17.20 -21.96 2.55
N GLY A 10 18.27 -22.32 1.85
CA GLY A 10 18.98 -21.40 0.95
C GLY A 10 18.09 -20.81 -0.14
N TYR A 11 17.33 -21.66 -0.84
CA TYR A 11 16.39 -21.21 -1.88
C TYR A 11 15.27 -20.34 -1.32
N THR A 12 14.75 -20.67 -0.14
CA THR A 12 13.71 -19.88 0.52
C THR A 12 14.24 -18.49 0.89
N ILE A 13 15.44 -18.41 1.45
CA ILE A 13 16.11 -17.14 1.80
C ILE A 13 16.34 -16.28 0.55
N ALA A 14 16.85 -16.89 -0.52
CA ALA A 14 17.09 -16.21 -1.79
C ALA A 14 15.79 -15.69 -2.41
N LEU A 15 14.73 -16.51 -2.40
CA LEU A 15 13.41 -16.13 -2.90
C LEU A 15 12.84 -14.94 -2.10
N LEU A 16 12.92 -14.96 -0.77
CA LEU A 16 12.42 -13.88 0.06
C LEU A 16 13.18 -12.57 -0.16
N HIS A 17 14.50 -12.61 -0.35
CA HIS A 17 15.28 -11.42 -0.71
C HIS A 17 14.94 -10.91 -2.10
N PHE A 18 14.73 -11.80 -3.07
CA PHE A 18 14.32 -11.42 -4.42
C PHE A 18 12.95 -10.73 -4.41
N LEU A 19 11.97 -11.29 -3.70
CA LEU A 19 10.67 -10.66 -3.49
C LEU A 19 10.79 -9.34 -2.72
N GLY A 20 11.65 -9.28 -1.71
CA GLY A 20 11.99 -8.06 -0.97
C GLY A 20 12.50 -6.95 -1.89
N MET A 21 13.39 -7.28 -2.82
CA MET A 21 13.92 -6.35 -3.83
C MET A 21 12.79 -5.77 -4.72
N ILE A 22 11.94 -6.64 -5.26
CA ILE A 22 10.84 -6.24 -6.14
C ILE A 22 9.85 -5.33 -5.38
N THR A 23 9.49 -5.72 -4.16
CA THR A 23 8.58 -4.96 -3.32
C THR A 23 9.19 -3.65 -2.83
N ALA A 24 10.50 -3.58 -2.60
CA ALA A 24 11.20 -2.33 -2.26
C ALA A 24 11.12 -1.32 -3.42
N ILE A 25 11.35 -1.77 -4.65
CA ILE A 25 11.16 -0.94 -5.85
C ILE A 25 9.70 -0.48 -5.93
N HIS A 26 8.74 -1.39 -5.75
CA HIS A 26 7.32 -1.03 -5.73
C HIS A 26 7.01 0.01 -4.62
N ALA A 27 7.64 -0.08 -3.45
CA ALA A 27 7.45 0.88 -2.35
C ALA A 27 7.90 2.28 -2.75
N VAL A 28 9.08 2.38 -3.38
CA VAL A 28 9.62 3.65 -3.88
C VAL A 28 8.70 4.30 -4.90
N LEU A 29 8.03 3.49 -5.73
CA LEU A 29 7.15 3.99 -6.79
C LEU A 29 5.73 4.32 -6.31
N THR A 30 5.26 3.74 -5.19
CA THR A 30 3.83 3.80 -4.81
C THR A 30 3.55 4.49 -3.48
N VAL A 31 4.54 4.60 -2.60
CA VAL A 31 4.38 5.25 -1.30
C VAL A 31 4.47 6.77 -1.49
N ARG A 32 3.45 7.48 -1.01
CA ARG A 32 3.25 8.91 -1.28
C ARG A 32 4.24 9.84 -0.56
N THR A 33 5.04 9.33 0.37
CA THR A 33 5.98 10.12 1.17
C THR A 33 7.38 9.54 1.08
N ALA A 34 8.38 10.42 0.98
CA ALA A 34 9.79 10.01 0.90
C ALA A 34 10.23 9.20 2.13
N GLN A 35 9.85 9.64 3.34
CA GLN A 35 10.19 8.94 4.58
C GLN A 35 9.58 7.53 4.64
N GLY A 36 8.30 7.39 4.28
CA GLY A 36 7.62 6.09 4.27
C GLY A 36 8.21 5.16 3.22
N SER A 37 8.50 5.70 2.02
CA SER A 37 9.16 4.97 0.95
C SER A 37 10.52 4.41 1.39
N ILE A 38 11.38 5.26 1.98
CA ILE A 38 12.70 4.85 2.47
C ILE A 38 12.58 3.79 3.56
N ALA A 39 11.65 3.97 4.51
CA ALA A 39 11.42 2.99 5.57
C ALA A 39 11.06 1.62 4.99
N TRP A 40 10.07 1.56 4.08
CA TRP A 40 9.69 0.30 3.44
C TRP A 40 10.81 -0.31 2.61
N ALA A 41 11.50 0.49 1.80
CA ALA A 41 12.56 0.01 0.93
C ALA A 41 13.72 -0.60 1.73
N LEU A 42 14.21 0.08 2.78
CA LEU A 42 15.29 -0.43 3.62
C LEU A 42 14.86 -1.71 4.35
N SER A 43 13.67 -1.73 4.97
CA SER A 43 13.20 -2.90 5.69
C SER A 43 12.97 -4.12 4.79
N LEU A 44 12.51 -3.92 3.55
CA LEU A 44 12.31 -5.00 2.58
C LEU A 44 13.62 -5.55 2.01
N VAL A 45 14.66 -4.72 1.91
CA VAL A 45 15.99 -5.17 1.46
C VAL A 45 16.74 -5.90 2.57
N PHE A 46 16.77 -5.35 3.78
CA PHE A 46 17.59 -5.88 4.87
C PHE A 46 16.88 -6.94 5.72
N ILE A 47 15.55 -6.85 5.87
CA ILE A 47 14.76 -7.74 6.73
C ILE A 47 13.49 -8.20 6.00
N PRO A 48 13.61 -8.84 4.81
CA PRO A 48 12.45 -9.22 3.98
C PRO A 48 11.50 -10.18 4.70
N TYR A 49 12.04 -11.09 5.51
CA TYR A 49 11.29 -12.13 6.21
C TYR A 49 10.19 -11.59 7.13
N LEU A 50 10.46 -10.44 7.79
CA LEU A 50 9.50 -9.79 8.68
C LEU A 50 8.71 -8.70 7.98
N THR A 51 9.28 -8.10 6.94
CA THR A 51 8.73 -6.89 6.34
C THR A 51 7.78 -7.17 5.18
N LEU A 52 7.95 -8.28 4.46
CA LEU A 52 7.10 -8.64 3.32
C LEU A 52 5.62 -8.73 3.70
N ILE A 53 5.27 -9.36 4.83
CA ILE A 53 3.87 -9.52 5.27
C ILE A 53 3.23 -8.16 5.58
N PRO A 54 3.78 -7.32 6.48
CA PRO A 54 3.26 -5.97 6.71
C PRO A 54 3.21 -5.12 5.45
N TYR A 55 4.19 -5.24 4.55
CA TYR A 55 4.20 -4.48 3.31
C TYR A 55 3.04 -4.85 2.37
N LEU A 56 2.74 -6.14 2.23
CA LEU A 56 1.62 -6.61 1.42
C LEU A 56 0.27 -6.13 1.98
N VAL A 57 0.16 -6.01 3.30
CA VAL A 57 -1.07 -5.56 3.98
C VAL A 57 -1.21 -4.03 3.98
N PHE A 58 -0.13 -3.30 4.29
CA PHE A 58 -0.16 -1.87 4.59
C PHE A 58 0.68 -1.00 3.65
N GLY A 59 1.71 -1.57 3.03
CA GLY A 59 2.66 -0.83 2.19
C GLY A 59 2.06 -0.37 0.86
N ARG A 60 1.02 -1.06 0.38
CA ARG A 60 0.23 -0.68 -0.80
C ARG A 60 -0.75 0.44 -0.42
N SER A 61 -0.70 1.58 -1.11
CA SER A 61 -1.57 2.75 -0.89
C SER A 61 -3.08 2.54 -1.19
N THR A 62 -3.55 1.30 -1.28
CA THR A 62 -4.94 0.96 -1.58
C THR A 62 -5.80 0.94 -0.33
N PHE A 63 -6.02 2.11 0.28
CA PHE A 63 -7.27 2.30 1.02
C PHE A 63 -8.41 2.54 0.02
N ASN A 64 -8.58 1.62 -0.95
CA ASN A 64 -9.58 1.75 -2.03
C ASN A 64 -11.00 1.84 -1.47
N GLY A 65 -11.28 1.17 -0.35
CA GLY A 65 -12.57 1.27 0.36
C GLY A 65 -12.86 2.68 0.85
N TYR A 66 -11.89 3.34 1.48
CA TYR A 66 -12.01 4.74 1.95
C TYR A 66 -12.07 5.71 0.78
N ILE A 67 -11.24 5.51 -0.25
CA ILE A 67 -11.28 6.36 -1.45
C ILE A 67 -12.66 6.27 -2.10
N LYS A 68 -13.23 5.07 -2.23
CA LYS A 68 -14.57 4.85 -2.76
C LYS A 68 -15.64 5.49 -1.87
N ALA A 69 -15.59 5.26 -0.55
CA ALA A 69 -16.52 5.84 0.41
C ALA A 69 -16.45 7.38 0.40
N ARG A 70 -15.25 7.96 0.32
CA ARG A 70 -15.02 9.40 0.26
C ARG A 70 -15.53 10.00 -1.05
N ARG A 71 -15.33 9.32 -2.18
CA ARG A 71 -15.90 9.74 -3.47
C ARG A 71 -17.42 9.73 -3.44
N GLN A 72 -18.01 8.68 -2.87
CA GLN A 72 -19.46 8.59 -2.73
C GLN A 72 -20.02 9.70 -1.84
N ALA A 73 -19.41 9.96 -0.68
CA ALA A 73 -19.80 11.07 0.19
C ALA A 73 -19.70 12.45 -0.52
N ASN A 74 -18.66 12.67 -1.34
CA ASN A 74 -18.53 13.90 -2.12
C ASN A 74 -19.63 14.03 -3.20
N GLU A 75 -20.03 12.92 -3.84
CA GLU A 75 -21.12 12.92 -4.82
C GLU A 75 -22.47 13.21 -4.17
N GLU A 76 -22.75 12.60 -3.02
CA GLU A 76 -23.94 12.88 -2.20
C GLU A 76 -23.99 14.34 -1.77
N MET A 77 -22.87 14.90 -1.30
CA MET A 77 -22.78 16.31 -0.92
C MET A 77 -22.97 17.26 -2.12
N ARG A 78 -22.44 16.93 -3.30
CA ARG A 78 -22.68 17.71 -4.53
C ARG A 78 -24.14 17.72 -4.92
N LYS A 79 -24.84 16.58 -4.84
CA LYS A 79 -26.28 16.51 -5.12
C LYS A 79 -27.08 17.37 -4.15
N ALA A 80 -26.82 17.22 -2.85
CA ALA A 80 -27.48 18.02 -1.81
C ALA A 80 -27.28 19.53 -2.04
N ILE A 81 -26.07 19.97 -2.40
CA ILE A 81 -25.80 21.39 -2.70
C ILE A 81 -26.52 21.86 -3.96
N SER A 82 -26.62 21.02 -5.01
CA SER A 82 -27.33 21.40 -6.24
C SER A 82 -28.84 21.51 -6.08
N GLU A 83 -29.42 20.73 -5.16
CA GLU A 83 -30.85 20.77 -4.83
C GLU A 83 -31.18 21.88 -3.82
N LEU A 84 -30.20 22.33 -3.06
CA LEU A 84 -30.36 23.44 -2.13
C LEU A 84 -30.51 24.74 -2.92
N ASN A 85 -31.69 25.37 -2.87
CA ASN A 85 -31.85 26.76 -3.27
C ASN A 85 -31.09 27.64 -2.27
N TRP A 86 -29.78 27.81 -2.49
CA TRP A 86 -28.86 28.44 -1.54
C TRP A 86 -29.00 29.97 -1.46
N ARG A 87 -29.84 30.59 -2.32
CA ARG A 87 -30.21 32.01 -2.26
C ARG A 87 -31.74 32.19 -2.28
N PRO A 88 -32.45 31.79 -1.22
CA PRO A 88 -33.88 32.03 -1.12
C PRO A 88 -34.25 33.52 -1.01
N TRP A 89 -33.26 34.42 -0.78
CA TRP A 89 -33.46 35.85 -0.55
C TRP A 89 -33.09 36.75 -1.75
N VAL A 90 -32.84 36.19 -2.93
CA VAL A 90 -32.50 36.96 -4.15
C VAL A 90 -33.75 37.18 -5.03
N GLU A 91 -34.92 37.27 -4.40
CA GLU A 91 -36.10 37.87 -5.01
C GLU A 91 -36.07 39.39 -4.86
#